data_AF-A0A7C7L7R4-F1
#
_entry.id   AF-A0A7C7L7R4-F1
#
_cell.length_a   1.000
_cell.length_b   1.000
_cell.length_c   1.000
_cell.angle_alpha   90.00
_cell.angle_beta   90.00
_cell.angle_gamma   90.00
#
_symmetry.space_group_name_H-M   'P 1'
#
loop_
_entity.id
_entity.type
_entity.pdbx_description
1 polymer ?
#
loop_
_entity_poly.entity_id
_entity_poly.type
_entity_poly.pdbx_seq_one_letter_code
_entity_poly.pdbx_strand_id
1 'polypeptide(L)'
;RAGRITPADFAAPQPHGPPVTQSPDCPTIAVVGHPYNLYDPFVNHNLLTRLARLGAEVVTPERLGPRPGADYWTFEYELVGAAQLAVEQAGVNGLIAAVAFGCGPDGVMLERVQEIAAGAQVPMMALTLDEHSGEAGLVTRLEAFVDMLLWRERRDGHVSGN
;
A
#
# COMPACT_ATOMS: atom_id res chain seq x y z
N ARG A 1 -17.03 31.92 19.70
CA ARG A 1 -16.65 30.70 20.45
C ARG A 1 -15.81 29.83 19.51
N ALA A 2 -14.50 30.11 19.47
CA ALA A 2 -13.52 29.41 18.64
C ALA A 2 -13.34 27.98 19.16
N GLY A 3 -13.18 27.00 18.26
CA GLY A 3 -12.88 25.61 18.64
C GLY A 3 -13.92 24.55 18.26
N ARG A 4 -14.86 24.83 17.35
CA ARG A 4 -15.70 23.78 16.76
C ARG A 4 -15.09 23.35 15.44
N ILE A 5 -14.39 22.20 15.45
CA ILE A 5 -13.91 21.55 14.23
C ILE A 5 -15.14 21.18 13.41
N THR A 6 -15.18 21.65 12.16
CA THR A 6 -16.23 21.36 11.19
C THR A 6 -15.77 20.24 10.27
N PRO A 7 -16.68 19.46 9.65
CA PRO A 7 -16.29 18.45 8.65
C PRO A 7 -15.45 19.01 7.50
N ALA A 8 -15.59 20.31 7.20
CA ALA A 8 -14.81 21.01 6.19
C ALA A 8 -13.32 21.14 6.56
N ASP A 9 -12.98 21.14 7.84
CA ASP A 9 -11.59 21.23 8.30
C ASP A 9 -10.80 19.94 8.03
N PHE A 10 -11.50 18.82 7.79
CA PHE A 10 -10.91 17.54 7.37
C PHE A 10 -10.88 17.36 5.84
N ALA A 11 -11.54 18.24 5.08
CA ALA A 11 -11.72 18.13 3.64
C ALA A 11 -10.65 18.87 2.82
N ALA A 12 -9.66 19.49 3.47
CA ALA A 12 -8.56 20.14 2.76
C ALA A 12 -7.69 19.08 2.08
N PRO A 13 -7.57 19.08 0.73
CA PRO A 13 -6.66 18.19 0.05
C PRO A 13 -5.23 18.49 0.52
N GLN A 14 -4.60 17.50 1.16
CA GLN A 14 -3.19 17.60 1.52
C GLN A 14 -2.37 17.62 0.22
N PRO A 15 -1.30 18.44 0.14
CA PRO A 15 -0.47 18.51 -1.05
C PRO A 15 0.08 17.12 -1.38
N HIS A 16 -0.10 16.71 -2.63
CA HIS A 16 0.46 15.47 -3.17
C HIS A 16 2.00 15.54 -3.05
N GLY A 17 2.61 14.44 -2.57
CA GLY A 17 4.06 14.31 -2.60
C GLY A 17 4.59 14.37 -4.04
N PRO A 18 5.87 14.68 -4.25
CA PRO A 18 6.47 14.59 -5.57
C PRO A 18 6.29 13.17 -6.14
N PRO A 19 6.16 13.03 -7.47
CA PRO A 19 6.09 11.72 -8.11
C PRO A 19 7.29 10.87 -7.70
N VAL A 20 7.02 9.62 -7.32
CA VAL A 20 8.04 8.68 -6.89
C VAL A 20 9.01 8.43 -8.05
N THR A 21 10.30 8.65 -7.80
CA THR A 21 11.34 8.45 -8.82
C THR A 21 11.80 6.99 -8.76
N GLN A 22 11.28 6.17 -9.67
CA GLN A 22 11.62 4.75 -9.76
C GLN A 22 13.12 4.56 -10.06
N SER A 23 13.79 3.73 -9.26
CA SER A 23 15.15 3.25 -9.55
C SER A 23 15.09 1.73 -9.76
N PRO A 24 15.78 1.16 -10.77
CA PRO A 24 15.67 -0.26 -11.12
C PRO A 24 16.12 -1.23 -10.02
N ASP A 25 16.89 -0.74 -9.04
CA ASP A 25 17.34 -1.51 -7.87
C ASP A 25 16.50 -1.26 -6.59
N CYS A 26 15.51 -0.38 -6.66
CA CYS A 26 14.69 0.06 -5.52
C CYS A 26 13.20 0.02 -5.90
N PRO A 27 12.49 -1.10 -5.64
CA PRO A 27 11.09 -1.21 -6.02
C PRO A 27 10.25 -0.27 -5.16
N THR A 28 9.33 0.43 -5.81
CA THR A 28 8.31 1.24 -5.15
C THR A 28 7.13 0.36 -4.79
N ILE A 29 6.80 0.30 -3.50
CA ILE A 29 5.73 -0.54 -2.96
C ILE A 29 4.68 0.32 -2.29
N ALA A 30 3.43 0.24 -2.77
CA ALA A 30 2.30 0.79 -2.05
C ALA A 30 1.95 -0.11 -0.87
N VAL A 31 1.82 0.45 0.32
CA VAL A 31 1.32 -0.26 1.50
C VAL A 31 0.02 0.40 1.92
N VAL A 32 -1.10 -0.31 1.72
CA VAL A 32 -2.46 0.16 2.01
C VAL A 32 -3.04 -0.63 3.17
N GLY A 33 -3.90 -0.01 3.96
CA GLY A 33 -4.37 -0.57 5.21
C GLY A 33 -4.92 0.50 6.12
N HIS A 34 -5.73 0.08 7.09
CA HIS A 34 -6.14 0.98 8.14
C HIS A 34 -4.91 1.52 8.92
N PRO A 35 -4.93 2.77 9.41
CA PRO A 35 -3.80 3.38 10.10
C PRO A 35 -3.25 2.53 11.25
N TYR A 36 -4.11 1.83 11.98
CA TYR A 36 -3.69 0.94 13.06
C TYR A 36 -2.91 -0.30 12.55
N ASN A 37 -3.17 -0.78 11.33
CA ASN A 37 -2.40 -1.84 10.70
C ASN A 37 -1.07 -1.33 10.14
N LEU A 38 -0.98 -0.05 9.76
CA LEU A 38 0.21 0.52 9.12
C LEU A 38 1.22 1.13 10.10
N TYR A 39 0.75 1.65 11.23
CA TYR A 39 1.56 2.49 12.11
C TYR A 39 1.74 1.92 13.53
N ASP A 40 1.03 0.87 13.91
CA ASP A 40 1.30 0.17 15.18
C ASP A 40 2.41 -0.89 14.98
N PRO A 41 3.62 -0.68 15.53
CA PRO A 41 4.74 -1.58 15.33
C PRO A 41 4.58 -2.93 16.03
N PHE A 42 3.71 -3.01 17.04
CA PHE A 42 3.42 -4.27 17.73
C PHE A 42 2.50 -5.14 16.87
N VAL A 43 1.52 -4.54 16.20
CA VAL A 43 0.57 -5.23 15.32
C VAL A 43 1.22 -5.64 14.00
N ASN A 44 2.01 -4.76 13.39
CA ASN A 44 2.53 -5.00 12.03
C ASN A 44 3.97 -5.49 11.98
N HIS A 45 4.57 -5.77 13.14
CA HIS A 45 5.95 -6.21 13.28
C HIS A 45 6.99 -5.28 12.63
N ASN A 46 6.78 -3.98 12.66
CA ASN A 46 7.62 -2.96 12.00
C ASN A 46 7.64 -3.05 10.47
N LEU A 47 6.50 -3.36 9.85
CA LEU A 47 6.33 -3.56 8.41
C LEU A 47 7.05 -2.53 7.53
N LEU A 48 6.76 -1.24 7.72
CA LEU A 48 7.30 -0.16 6.88
C LEU A 48 8.83 -0.06 7.00
N THR A 49 9.35 -0.18 8.23
CA THR A 49 10.80 -0.16 8.50
C THR A 49 11.51 -1.35 7.86
N ARG A 50 10.87 -2.52 7.81
CA ARG A 50 11.46 -3.71 7.17
C ARG A 50 11.51 -3.58 5.66
N LEU A 51 10.45 -3.10 5.03
CA LEU A 51 10.44 -2.84 3.60
C LEU A 51 11.55 -1.84 3.21
N ALA A 52 11.70 -0.76 3.99
CA ALA A 52 12.79 0.19 3.78
C ALA A 52 14.19 -0.45 3.93
N ARG A 53 14.38 -1.37 4.90
CA ARG A 53 15.64 -2.12 5.06
C ARG A 53 15.92 -3.10 3.93
N LEU A 54 14.88 -3.62 3.29
CA LEU A 54 14.97 -4.45 2.09
C LEU A 54 15.25 -3.62 0.83
N GLY A 55 15.41 -2.30 0.95
CA GLY A 55 15.70 -1.41 -0.17
C GLY A 55 14.47 -1.04 -1.00
N ALA A 56 13.26 -1.20 -0.47
CA ALA A 56 12.04 -0.74 -1.13
C ALA A 56 11.70 0.70 -0.74
N GLU A 57 11.25 1.50 -1.71
CA GLU A 57 10.58 2.77 -1.42
C GLU A 57 9.12 2.50 -1.07
N VAL A 58 8.66 3.01 0.07
CA VAL A 58 7.31 2.76 0.56
C VAL A 58 6.41 3.97 0.35
N VAL A 59 5.25 3.73 -0.28
CA VAL A 59 4.20 4.71 -0.50
C VAL A 59 2.97 4.32 0.32
N THR A 60 2.53 5.21 1.20
CA THR A 60 1.39 5.03 2.09
C THR A 60 0.21 5.90 1.65
N PRO A 61 -1.03 5.64 2.13
CA PRO A 61 -2.23 6.37 1.69
C PRO A 61 -2.08 7.90 1.76
N GLU A 62 -1.45 8.43 2.81
CA GLU A 62 -1.24 9.88 2.97
C GLU A 62 -0.27 10.49 1.94
N ARG A 63 0.56 9.68 1.29
CA ARG A 63 1.47 10.14 0.22
C ARG A 63 0.81 10.11 -1.16
N LEU A 64 -0.29 9.39 -1.33
CA LEU A 64 -0.96 9.15 -2.62
C LEU A 64 -1.88 10.30 -3.08
N GLY A 65 -2.03 11.36 -2.27
CA GLY A 65 -2.86 12.51 -2.62
C GLY A 65 -4.33 12.32 -2.23
N PRO A 66 -5.23 13.23 -2.67
CA PRO A 66 -6.58 13.29 -2.16
C PRO A 66 -7.42 12.09 -2.60
N ARG A 67 -8.37 11.73 -1.73
CA ARG A 67 -9.35 10.67 -1.93
C ARG A 67 -10.01 10.68 -3.32
N PRO A 68 -10.07 9.55 -4.05
CA PRO A 68 -10.77 9.48 -5.32
C PRO A 68 -12.28 9.54 -5.07
N GLY A 69 -12.89 10.72 -5.23
CA GLY A 69 -14.34 10.90 -5.19
C GLY A 69 -14.98 10.92 -3.79
N ALA A 70 -16.24 11.37 -3.75
CA ALA A 70 -17.07 11.44 -2.54
C ALA A 70 -17.76 10.11 -2.18
N ASP A 71 -17.62 9.10 -3.04
CA ASP A 71 -18.41 7.86 -2.99
C ASP A 71 -17.84 6.78 -2.08
N TYR A 72 -16.60 6.96 -1.60
CA TYR A 72 -16.04 6.05 -0.60
C TYR A 72 -16.39 6.52 0.82
N TRP A 73 -16.68 5.58 1.71
CA TRP A 73 -16.69 5.81 3.16
C TRP A 73 -15.27 5.75 3.73
N THR A 74 -14.88 6.56 4.73
CA THR A 74 -13.46 6.77 5.14
C THR A 74 -12.61 5.49 5.20
N PHE A 75 -13.17 4.41 5.73
CA PHE A 75 -12.51 3.10 5.81
C PHE A 75 -12.27 2.42 4.46
N GLU A 76 -13.15 2.61 3.47
CA GLU A 76 -12.97 2.07 2.12
C GLU A 76 -11.86 2.82 1.36
N TYR A 77 -11.59 4.08 1.71
CA TYR A 77 -10.51 4.82 1.05
C TYR A 77 -9.13 4.32 1.47
N GLU A 78 -8.91 4.08 2.77
CA GLU A 78 -7.60 3.65 3.30
C GLU A 78 -7.08 2.35 2.68
N LEU A 79 -8.00 1.53 2.14
CA LEU A 79 -7.69 0.29 1.44
C LEU A 79 -7.92 0.41 -0.08
N VAL A 80 -9.17 0.54 -0.51
CA VAL A 80 -9.56 0.45 -1.92
C VAL A 80 -9.17 1.71 -2.70
N GLY A 81 -9.52 2.89 -2.18
CA GLY A 81 -9.21 4.14 -2.87
C GLY A 81 -7.70 4.43 -2.91
N ALA A 82 -6.98 4.11 -1.84
CA ALA A 82 -5.52 4.20 -1.80
C ALA A 82 -4.89 3.20 -2.80
N ALA A 83 -5.38 1.97 -2.88
CA ALA A 83 -4.92 1.01 -3.88
C ALA A 83 -5.12 1.53 -5.31
N GLN A 84 -6.29 2.15 -5.58
CA GLN A 84 -6.58 2.74 -6.88
C GLN A 84 -5.61 3.88 -7.22
N LEU A 85 -5.40 4.83 -6.31
CA LEU A 85 -4.44 5.93 -6.52
C LEU A 85 -3.01 5.41 -6.72
N ALA A 86 -2.61 4.39 -5.95
CA ALA A 86 -1.28 3.79 -6.07
C ALA A 86 -1.03 3.22 -7.47
N VAL A 87 -1.97 2.45 -8.01
CA VAL A 87 -1.80 1.82 -9.32
C VAL A 87 -1.97 2.82 -10.47
N GLU A 88 -2.87 3.80 -10.34
CA GLU A 88 -3.18 4.75 -11.42
C GLU A 88 -2.19 5.94 -11.50
N GLN A 89 -1.68 6.41 -10.35
CA GLN A 89 -0.97 7.70 -10.30
C GLN A 89 0.48 7.57 -9.85
N ALA A 90 0.78 6.63 -8.96
CA ALA A 90 2.13 6.51 -8.39
C ALA A 90 3.03 5.53 -9.17
N GLY A 91 2.48 4.73 -10.09
CA GLY A 91 3.25 3.77 -10.88
C GLY A 91 4.02 2.79 -9.99
N VAL A 92 3.36 2.19 -8.99
CA VAL A 92 4.05 1.30 -8.05
C VAL A 92 4.43 -0.04 -8.68
N ASN A 93 5.58 -0.60 -8.29
CA ASN A 93 6.02 -1.92 -8.76
C ASN A 93 5.28 -3.06 -8.06
N GLY A 94 4.75 -2.82 -6.85
CA GLY A 94 3.95 -3.77 -6.11
C GLY A 94 3.03 -3.13 -5.08
N LEU A 95 2.06 -3.90 -4.60
CA LEU A 95 1.07 -3.47 -3.61
C LEU A 95 0.98 -4.46 -2.44
N ILE A 96 0.98 -3.95 -1.22
CA ILE A 96 0.77 -4.72 0.00
C ILE A 96 -0.49 -4.19 0.69
N ALA A 97 -1.48 -5.05 0.90
CA ALA A 97 -2.68 -4.73 1.68
C ALA A 97 -2.56 -5.33 3.08
N ALA A 98 -2.45 -4.50 4.10
CA ALA A 98 -2.38 -4.89 5.51
C ALA A 98 -3.78 -4.82 6.15
N VAL A 99 -4.35 -5.98 6.44
CA VAL A 99 -5.69 -6.15 7.01
C VAL A 99 -5.62 -6.87 8.36
N ALA A 100 -6.54 -6.58 9.27
CA ALA A 100 -6.57 -7.26 10.56
C ALA A 100 -7.34 -8.58 10.47
N PHE A 101 -8.35 -8.64 9.61
CA PHE A 101 -9.19 -9.82 9.44
C PHE A 101 -9.27 -10.22 7.97
N GLY A 102 -9.10 -11.52 7.68
CA GLY A 102 -9.30 -12.06 6.34
C GLY A 102 -10.77 -12.32 5.97
N CYS A 103 -11.69 -12.21 6.93
CA CYS A 103 -13.11 -12.45 6.74
C CYS A 103 -13.94 -11.29 7.33
N GLY A 104 -15.01 -10.90 6.63
CA GLY A 104 -15.84 -9.75 6.99
C GLY A 104 -15.65 -8.57 6.01
N PRO A 105 -15.81 -7.31 6.46
CA PRO A 105 -15.73 -6.14 5.57
C PRO A 105 -14.35 -6.01 4.90
N ASP A 106 -13.26 -6.30 5.62
CA ASP A 106 -11.89 -6.32 5.10
C ASP A 106 -11.75 -7.28 3.91
N GLY A 107 -12.45 -8.42 3.92
CA GLY A 107 -12.41 -9.41 2.83
C GLY A 107 -13.03 -8.88 1.53
N VAL A 108 -14.16 -8.17 1.62
CA VAL A 108 -14.80 -7.54 0.46
C VAL A 108 -13.92 -6.41 -0.10
N MET A 109 -13.31 -5.61 0.79
CA MET A 109 -12.37 -4.58 0.36
C MET A 109 -11.11 -5.17 -0.27
N LEU A 110 -10.60 -6.28 0.27
CA LEU A 110 -9.41 -6.96 -0.25
C LEU A 110 -9.67 -7.57 -1.63
N GLU A 111 -10.84 -8.17 -1.86
CA GLU A 111 -11.28 -8.63 -3.18
C GLU A 111 -11.26 -7.46 -4.18
N ARG A 112 -11.79 -6.31 -3.78
CA ARG A 112 -11.77 -5.12 -4.64
C ARG A 112 -10.37 -4.59 -4.93
N VAL A 113 -9.48 -4.56 -3.93
CA VAL A 113 -8.07 -4.22 -4.11
C VAL A 113 -7.40 -5.21 -5.07
N GLN A 114 -7.78 -6.49 -5.00
CA GLN A 114 -7.25 -7.52 -5.89
C GLN A 114 -7.67 -7.33 -7.34
N GLU A 115 -8.92 -6.98 -7.59
CA GLU A 115 -9.37 -6.62 -8.93
C GLU A 115 -8.61 -5.41 -9.48
N ILE A 116 -8.39 -4.38 -8.66
CA ILE A 116 -7.66 -3.15 -9.04
C ILE A 116 -6.20 -3.50 -9.42
N ALA A 117 -5.50 -4.23 -8.56
CA ALA A 117 -4.11 -4.60 -8.79
C ALA A 117 -3.96 -5.51 -10.02
N ALA A 118 -4.86 -6.49 -10.18
CA ALA A 118 -4.88 -7.38 -11.33
C ALA A 118 -5.15 -6.63 -12.65
N GLY A 119 -6.10 -5.69 -12.64
CA GLY A 119 -6.41 -4.85 -13.81
C GLY A 119 -5.24 -3.98 -14.27
N ALA A 120 -4.40 -3.53 -13.33
CA ALA A 120 -3.18 -2.77 -13.60
C ALA A 120 -1.92 -3.65 -13.78
N GLN A 121 -2.05 -4.98 -13.70
CA GLN A 121 -0.93 -5.94 -13.73
C GLN A 121 0.15 -5.66 -12.66
N VAL A 122 -0.26 -5.13 -11.51
CA VAL A 122 0.61 -4.87 -10.35
C VAL A 122 0.58 -6.10 -9.42
N PRO A 123 1.72 -6.72 -9.07
CA PRO A 123 1.77 -7.82 -8.12
C PRO A 123 1.31 -7.33 -6.76
N MET A 124 0.48 -8.13 -6.08
CA MET A 124 -0.01 -7.77 -4.76
C MET A 124 0.20 -8.88 -3.73
N MET A 125 0.28 -8.48 -2.47
CA MET A 125 0.26 -9.38 -1.32
C MET A 125 -0.72 -8.86 -0.25
N ALA A 126 -1.58 -9.74 0.27
CA ALA A 126 -2.40 -9.46 1.43
C ALA A 126 -1.69 -9.94 2.70
N LEU A 127 -1.45 -9.05 3.67
CA LEU A 127 -0.95 -9.37 5.00
C LEU A 127 -2.10 -9.33 5.99
N THR A 128 -2.50 -10.49 6.51
CA THR A 128 -3.35 -10.56 7.69
C THR A 128 -2.48 -10.39 8.93
N LEU A 129 -2.75 -9.35 9.70
CA LEU A 129 -2.06 -9.02 10.94
C LEU A 129 -2.91 -9.51 12.11
N ASP A 130 -2.70 -10.76 12.51
CA ASP A 130 -3.34 -11.34 13.70
C ASP A 130 -2.31 -11.70 14.77
N GLU A 131 -2.75 -11.85 16.03
CA GLU A 131 -1.89 -12.20 17.17
C GLU A 131 -1.19 -13.57 17.00
N HIS A 132 -1.70 -14.43 16.11
CA HIS A 132 -1.13 -15.74 15.81
C HIS A 132 -0.11 -15.71 14.66
N SER A 133 0.01 -14.58 13.95
CA SER A 133 0.89 -14.41 12.82
C SER A 133 2.31 -14.20 13.33
N GLY A 134 3.11 -15.26 13.28
CA GLY A 134 4.49 -15.21 13.74
C GLY A 134 5.32 -14.23 12.89
N GLU A 135 6.04 -13.32 13.55
CA GLU A 135 6.95 -12.33 12.95
C GLU A 135 7.86 -12.93 11.86
N ALA A 136 8.43 -14.12 12.11
CA ALA A 136 9.31 -14.79 11.17
C ALA A 136 8.62 -15.09 9.82
N GLY A 137 7.36 -15.50 9.85
CA GLY A 137 6.58 -15.78 8.63
C GLY A 137 6.27 -14.52 7.83
N LEU A 138 5.99 -13.40 8.52
CA LEU A 138 5.81 -12.10 7.88
C LEU A 138 7.11 -11.66 7.20
N VAL A 139 8.25 -11.76 7.90
CA VAL A 139 9.56 -11.36 7.36
C VAL A 139 9.91 -12.12 6.09
N THR A 140 9.83 -13.45 6.10
CA THR A 140 10.16 -14.27 4.93
C THR A 140 9.24 -13.96 3.74
N ARG A 141 7.97 -13.65 3.99
CA ARG A 141 7.05 -13.23 2.93
C ARG A 141 7.41 -11.87 2.34
N LEU A 142 7.82 -10.89 3.17
CA LEU A 142 8.28 -9.59 2.69
C LEU A 142 9.54 -9.73 1.83
N GLU A 143 10.51 -10.53 2.29
CA GLU A 143 11.74 -10.84 1.54
C GLU A 143 11.40 -11.42 0.17
N ALA A 144 10.59 -12.49 0.15
CA ALA A 144 10.17 -13.13 -1.10
C ALA A 144 9.39 -12.19 -2.03
N PHE A 145 8.57 -11.29 -1.47
CA PHE A 145 7.83 -10.31 -2.27
C PHE A 145 8.77 -9.28 -2.91
N VAL A 146 9.67 -8.68 -2.15
CA VAL A 146 10.65 -7.71 -2.66
C VAL A 146 11.55 -8.34 -3.71
N ASP A 147 12.05 -9.56 -3.46
CA ASP A 147 12.87 -10.31 -4.42
C ASP A 147 12.15 -10.56 -5.75
N MET A 148 10.86 -10.91 -5.68
CA MET A 148 10.02 -11.14 -6.85
C MET A 148 9.79 -9.85 -7.66
N LEU A 149 9.60 -8.70 -7.00
CA LEU A 149 9.51 -7.40 -7.68
C LEU A 149 10.82 -7.03 -8.38
N LEU A 150 11.96 -7.16 -7.69
CA LEU A 150 13.29 -6.90 -8.26
C LEU A 150 13.58 -7.81 -9.46
N TRP A 151 13.19 -9.08 -9.39
CA TRP A 151 13.35 -10.02 -10.50
C TRP A 151 12.53 -9.62 -11.72
N ARG A 152 11.29 -9.15 -11.51
CA ARG A 152 10.42 -8.66 -12.58
C ARG A 152 11.01 -7.43 -13.26
N GLU A 153 11.44 -6.43 -12.51
CA GLU A 153 12.04 -5.20 -13.06
C GLU A 153 13.28 -5.49 -13.93
N ARG A 154 14.15 -6.41 -13.48
CA ARG A 154 15.34 -6.81 -14.25
C ARG A 154 15.00 -7.48 -15.58
N ARG A 155 13.89 -8.23 -15.63
CA ARG A 155 13.39 -8.87 -16.86
C ARG A 155 12.78 -7.86 -17.81
N ASP A 156 11.94 -6.98 -17.29
CA ASP A 156 11.23 -5.98 -18.10
C ASP A 156 12.23 -4.93 -18.64
N GLY A 157 13.28 -4.61 -17.88
CA GLY A 157 14.41 -3.79 -18.34
C GLY A 157 15.28 -4.42 -19.43
N HIS A 158 15.33 -5.75 -19.55
CA HIS A 158 16.04 -6.44 -20.64
C HIS A 158 15.26 -6.44 -21.98
N VAL A 159 13.97 -6.13 -21.98
CA VAL A 159 13.13 -6.14 -23.19
C VAL A 159 13.18 -4.81 -23.96
N SER A 160 13.57 -3.71 -23.33
CA SER A 160 13.69 -2.39 -23.99
C SER A 160 15.03 -2.11 -24.69
N GLY A 161 15.93 -3.10 -24.74
CA GLY A 161 17.24 -2.99 -25.38
C GLY A 161 17.37 -3.80 -26.68
N ASN A 162 16.52 -3.56 -27.68
CA ASN A 162 16.76 -3.98 -29.06
C ASN A 162 16.02 -3.09 -30.07
#